data_AF-A0A0J6NIF3-F1
#
_entry.id   AF-A0A0J6NIF3-F1
#
_cell.length_a   1.000
_cell.length_b   1.000
_cell.length_c   1.000
_cell.angle_alpha   90.00
_cell.angle_beta   90.00
_cell.angle_gamma   90.00
#
_symmetry.space_group_name_H-M   'P 1'
#
loop_
_entity.id
_entity.type
_entity.pdbx_description
1 polymer ?
#
loop_
_entity_poly.entity_id
_entity_poly.type
_entity_poly.pdbx_seq_one_letter_code
_entity_poly.pdbx_strand_id
1 'polypeptide(L)'
;MSEKQELMEFPCRFPIKVMGERHEDFVLTITEVVRVNAPDLADHDVTLRESSNGRFYALTVTVTATSRQQLDNIYLSLTGHPMVKMVL
;
A
#
# COMPACT_ATOMS: atom_id res chain seq x y z
N MET A 1 -21.82 3.70 21.61
CA MET A 1 -20.51 4.06 21.05
C MET A 1 -20.27 3.19 19.84
N SER A 2 -19.89 3.81 18.72
CA SER A 2 -19.19 3.21 17.57
C SER A 2 -19.93 2.22 16.67
N GLU A 3 -20.64 2.75 15.68
CA GLU A 3 -20.71 2.14 14.35
C GLU A 3 -20.53 3.23 13.30
N LYS A 4 -19.32 3.81 13.24
CA LYS A 4 -18.83 4.39 11.98
C LYS A 4 -18.50 3.23 11.03
N GLN A 5 -19.54 2.48 10.65
CA GLN A 5 -19.62 1.91 9.32
C GLN A 5 -19.84 3.11 8.40
N GLU A 6 -18.81 3.96 8.24
CA GLU A 6 -18.78 4.89 7.14
C GLU A 6 -19.05 4.03 5.90
N LEU A 7 -20.13 4.34 5.19
CA LEU A 7 -20.41 3.79 3.88
C LEU A 7 -19.20 4.15 3.02
N MET A 8 -18.16 3.32 3.05
CA MET A 8 -17.13 3.38 2.03
C MET A 8 -17.85 2.99 0.74
N GLU A 9 -18.14 4.00 -0.07
CA GLU A 9 -18.70 3.81 -1.40
C GLU A 9 -17.61 3.19 -2.26
N PHE A 10 -17.65 1.86 -2.35
CA PHE A 10 -16.76 1.11 -3.21
C PHE A 10 -17.35 1.06 -4.64
N PRO A 11 -16.53 1.14 -5.70
CA PRO A 11 -15.07 1.21 -5.67
C PRO A 11 -14.54 2.63 -5.37
N CYS A 12 -13.50 2.73 -4.56
CA CYS A 12 -12.82 4.00 -4.24
C CYS A 12 -11.30 3.84 -4.32
N ARG A 13 -10.60 4.89 -4.76
CA ARG A 13 -9.14 4.91 -4.85
C ARG A 13 -8.53 5.36 -3.53
N PHE A 14 -7.70 4.52 -2.93
CA PHE A 14 -7.01 4.79 -1.68
C PHE A 14 -5.49 4.79 -1.90
N PRO A 15 -4.80 5.91 -1.65
CA PRO A 15 -3.35 5.94 -1.63
C PRO A 15 -2.83 5.32 -0.32
N ILE A 16 -2.10 4.21 -0.43
CA ILE A 16 -1.45 3.54 0.69
C ILE A 16 0.02 3.91 0.65
N LYS A 17 0.53 4.49 1.74
CA LYS A 17 1.93 4.90 1.81
C LYS A 17 2.74 3.92 2.64
N VAL A 18 3.62 3.19 1.98
CA VAL A 18 4.49 2.18 2.57
C VAL A 18 5.88 2.77 2.74
N MET A 19 6.40 2.76 3.96
CA MET A 19 7.79 3.09 4.25
C MET A 19 8.57 1.84 4.59
N GLY A 20 9.70 1.64 3.92
CA GLY A 20 10.59 0.51 4.11
C GLY A 20 12.06 0.92 4.06
N GLU A 21 12.93 -0.03 4.37
CA GLU A 21 14.36 0.15 4.19
C GLU A 21 14.70 0.27 2.69
N ARG A 22 15.79 0.97 2.40
CA ARG A 22 16.27 1.15 1.03
C ARG A 22 16.64 -0.21 0.44
N HIS A 23 15.83 -0.70 -0.51
CA HIS A 23 16.09 -1.95 -1.21
C HIS A 23 15.66 -1.80 -2.68
N GLU A 24 16.48 -2.28 -3.62
CA GLU A 24 16.17 -2.23 -5.05
C GLU A 24 14.90 -3.03 -5.40
N ASP A 25 14.74 -4.21 -4.80
CA ASP A 25 13.53 -5.02 -4.92
C ASP A 25 12.32 -4.50 -4.12
N PHE A 26 12.45 -3.43 -3.34
CA PHE A 26 11.35 -2.95 -2.48
C PHE A 26 10.12 -2.61 -3.32
N VAL A 27 10.31 -1.83 -4.39
CA VAL A 27 9.19 -1.42 -5.26
C VAL A 27 8.56 -2.62 -5.92
N LEU A 28 9.36 -3.52 -6.50
CA LEU A 28 8.88 -4.69 -7.19
C LEU A 28 8.07 -5.59 -6.24
N THR A 29 8.65 -5.90 -5.08
CA THR A 29 8.06 -6.79 -4.07
C THR A 29 6.76 -6.23 -3.52
N ILE A 30 6.74 -4.95 -3.14
CA ILE A 30 5.53 -4.32 -2.60
C ILE A 30 4.45 -4.19 -3.68
N THR A 31 4.82 -3.84 -4.90
CA THR A 31 3.89 -3.78 -6.03
C THR A 31 3.26 -5.14 -6.30
N GLU A 32 4.03 -6.22 -6.30
CA GLU A 32 3.53 -7.60 -6.45
C GLU A 32 2.54 -7.97 -5.35
N VAL A 33 2.89 -7.72 -4.07
CA VAL A 33 2.01 -8.00 -2.92
C VAL A 33 0.69 -7.24 -3.02
N VAL A 34 0.73 -5.97 -3.43
CA VAL A 34 -0.48 -5.17 -3.64
C VAL A 34 -1.25 -5.67 -4.86
N ARG A 35 -0.59 -6.00 -5.96
CA ARG A 35 -1.20 -6.46 -7.22
C ARG A 35 -1.98 -7.76 -7.03
N VAL A 36 -1.55 -8.66 -6.13
CA VAL A 36 -2.31 -9.87 -5.75
C VAL A 36 -3.72 -9.53 -5.23
N ASN A 37 -3.83 -8.44 -4.47
CA ASN A 37 -5.10 -7.99 -3.90
C ASN A 37 -5.82 -6.96 -4.79
N ALA A 38 -5.08 -6.23 -5.62
CA ALA A 38 -5.58 -5.17 -6.51
C ALA A 38 -4.97 -5.38 -7.91
N PRO A 39 -5.51 -6.29 -8.73
CA PRO A 39 -4.99 -6.58 -10.07
C PRO A 39 -5.12 -5.39 -11.03
N ASP A 40 -6.04 -4.46 -10.72
CA ASP A 40 -6.25 -3.19 -11.44
C ASP A 40 -5.15 -2.15 -11.18
N LEU A 41 -4.19 -2.43 -10.27
CA LEU A 41 -3.07 -1.55 -9.99
C LEU A 41 -2.23 -1.33 -11.25
N ALA A 42 -2.16 -0.08 -11.70
CA ALA A 42 -1.30 0.32 -12.79
C ALA A 42 0.05 0.81 -12.26
N ASP A 43 1.10 0.70 -13.07
CA ASP A 43 2.44 1.19 -12.72
C ASP A 43 2.48 2.70 -12.42
N HIS A 44 1.56 3.49 -13.00
CA HIS A 44 1.47 4.93 -12.73
C HIS A 44 0.85 5.26 -11.36
N ASP A 45 0.15 4.31 -10.73
CA ASP A 45 -0.39 4.46 -9.38
C ASP A 45 0.67 4.23 -8.29
N VAL A 46 1.86 3.76 -8.70
CA VAL A 46 3.00 3.47 -7.84
C VAL A 46 4.02 4.59 -7.97
N THR A 47 4.25 5.32 -6.89
CA THR A 47 5.25 6.40 -6.83
C THR A 47 6.27 6.11 -5.73
N LEU A 48 7.52 5.87 -6.13
CA LEU A 48 8.63 5.77 -5.20
C LEU A 48 9.18 7.16 -4.90
N ARG A 49 9.37 7.44 -3.61
CA ARG A 49 10.08 8.62 -3.14
C ARG A 49 11.18 8.21 -2.17
N GLU A 50 12.37 8.73 -2.39
CA GLU A 50 13.49 8.57 -1.46
C GLU A 50 13.28 9.48 -0.25
N SER A 51 13.53 8.95 0.95
CA SER A 51 13.52 9.76 2.16
C SER A 51 14.68 10.75 2.13
N SER A 52 14.49 11.94 2.70
CA SER A 52 15.50 13.01 2.71
C SER A 52 16.85 12.60 3.31
N ASN A 53 16.89 11.54 4.11
CA ASN A 53 18.09 11.02 4.75
C ASN A 53 18.72 9.81 4.02
N GLY A 54 18.16 9.41 2.86
CA GLY A 54 18.67 8.31 2.02
C GLY A 54 18.57 6.89 2.62
N ARG A 55 18.04 6.74 3.84
CA ARG A 55 17.96 5.47 4.56
C ARG A 55 16.70 4.66 4.26
N PHE A 56 15.62 5.34 3.86
CA PHE A 56 14.31 4.72 3.69
C PHE A 56 13.68 5.08 2.34
N TYR A 57 12.87 4.17 1.84
CA TYR A 57 12.00 4.37 0.68
C TYR A 57 10.56 4.57 1.15
N ALA A 58 9.91 5.59 0.60
CA ALA A 58 8.50 5.87 0.77
C ALA A 58 7.81 5.58 -0.56
N LEU A 59 7.09 4.47 -0.63
CA LEU A 59 6.32 4.06 -1.79
C LEU A 59 4.86 4.44 -1.55
N THR A 60 4.29 5.26 -2.42
CA THR A 60 2.85 5.53 -2.45
C THR A 60 2.22 4.64 -3.51
N VAL A 61 1.30 3.77 -3.11
CA VAL A 61 0.58 2.87 -4.01
C VAL A 61 -0.90 3.20 -3.96
N THR A 62 -1.47 3.66 -5.07
CA THR A 62 -2.90 3.99 -5.14
C THR A 62 -3.68 2.75 -5.58
N VAL A 63 -4.50 2.20 -4.69
CA VAL A 63 -5.28 1.00 -4.98
C VAL A 63 -6.76 1.32 -5.15
N THR A 64 -7.42 0.65 -6.09
CA THR A 64 -8.89 0.65 -6.18
C THR A 64 -9.44 -0.36 -5.17
N ALA A 65 -9.85 0.15 -4.00
CA ALA A 65 -10.55 -0.64 -3.01
C ALA A 65 -11.97 -0.92 -3.48
N THR A 66 -12.32 -2.20 -3.58
CA THR A 66 -13.67 -2.69 -3.89
C THR A 66 -14.40 -3.17 -2.64
N SER A 67 -13.65 -3.43 -1.56
CA SER A 67 -14.19 -3.82 -0.26
C SER A 67 -13.23 -3.49 0.87
N ARG A 68 -13.75 -3.39 2.09
CA ARG A 68 -12.93 -3.19 3.30
C ARG A 68 -11.99 -4.36 3.56
N GLN A 69 -12.41 -5.59 3.26
CA GLN A 69 -11.61 -6.79 3.45
C GLN A 69 -10.39 -6.81 2.50
N GLN A 70 -10.54 -6.32 1.26
CA GLN A 70 -9.41 -6.17 0.35
C GLN A 70 -8.35 -5.21 0.91
N LEU A 71 -8.77 -4.06 1.44
CA LEU A 71 -7.86 -3.11 2.08
C LEU A 71 -7.16 -3.75 3.30
N ASP A 72 -7.92 -4.41 4.17
CA ASP A 72 -7.36 -5.07 5.35
C ASP A 72 -6.30 -6.12 4.97
N ASN A 73 -6.58 -6.95 3.97
CA ASN A 73 -5.62 -7.93 3.45
C ASN A 73 -4.35 -7.27 2.87
N ILE A 74 -4.48 -6.14 2.18
CA ILE A 74 -3.34 -5.36 1.68
C ILE A 74 -2.50 -4.85 2.86
N TYR A 75 -3.12 -4.16 3.82
CA TYR A 75 -2.42 -3.65 5.00
C TYR A 75 -1.74 -4.78 5.79
N LEU A 76 -2.40 -5.92 5.96
CA LEU A 76 -1.86 -7.07 6.69
C LEU A 76 -0.68 -7.71 5.95
N SER A 77 -0.78 -7.85 4.62
CA SER A 77 0.32 -8.38 3.79
C SER A 77 1.54 -7.45 3.78
N LEU A 78 1.30 -6.13 3.77
CA LEU A 78 2.36 -5.12 3.81
C LEU A 78 3.02 -5.05 5.17
N THR A 79 2.23 -4.95 6.25
CA THR A 79 2.75 -4.83 7.62
C THR A 79 3.47 -6.09 8.09
N GLY A 80 3.08 -7.27 7.59
CA GLY A 80 3.78 -8.53 7.84
C GLY A 80 5.08 -8.71 7.03
N HIS A 81 5.36 -7.84 6.06
CA HIS A 81 6.51 -7.98 5.18
C HIS A 81 7.80 -7.47 5.85
N PRO A 82 8.91 -8.24 5.88
CA PRO A 82 10.12 -7.87 6.62
C PRO A 82 10.80 -6.58 6.12
N MET A 83 10.58 -6.22 4.85
CA MET A 83 11.10 -5.00 4.25
C MET A 83 10.28 -3.74 4.60
N VAL A 84 9.05 -3.90 5.08
CA VAL A 84 8.17 -2.79 5.46
C VAL A 84 8.41 -2.43 6.92
N LYS A 85 8.59 -1.14 7.18
CA LYS A 85 8.72 -0.61 8.54
C LYS A 85 7.44 0.05 9.02
N MET A 86 6.70 0.68 8.11
CA MET A 86 5.48 1.40 8.45
C MET A 86 4.58 1.49 7.23
N VAL A 87 3.27 1.40 7.46
CA VAL A 87 2.23 1.67 6.46
C VAL A 87 1.34 2.77 7.02
N LEU A 88 1.01 3.75 6.19
CA LEU A 88 0.16 4.90 6.50
C LEU A 88 -1.02 4.94 5.52
#